data_AF-A0A433GWC6-F1
#
_entry.id   AF-A0A433GWC6-F1
#
_cell.length_a   1.000
_cell.length_b   1.000
_cell.length_c   1.000
_cell.angle_alpha   90.00
_cell.angle_beta   90.00
_cell.angle_gamma   90.00
#
_symmetry.space_group_name_H-M   'P 1'
#
loop_
_entity.id
_entity.type
_entity.pdbx_description
1 polymer ?
#
loop_
_entity_poly.entity_id
_entity_poly.type
_entity_poly.pdbx_seq_one_letter_code
_entity_poly.pdbx_strand_id
1 'polypeptide(L)'
;MLSELRVLEKDNADVVAKHLVMASQYLEVDPEFALEHAQAAVRRGGRVAAVREGAAIAAYVAERFDVALRELRTHRRMTGSHEHIALIVDCERALGRIDKALETASDPELSDLRGAEKVELAMVVAGIHRDRGDLATAKKALEIPELNRQKAFSYSPRLFSAYADLLEEMGETKDAASWARLAVVAEAALGQGQFEDPEIYEIDVLPDEESVDTATGEQGVDLDEAMIEQRQTREPQPTDDLSETEHEEFTPSESAVADGVASVEDETGKDPESEPIQEPERKDD
;
A
#
# COMPACT_ATOMS: atom_id res chain seq x y z
N MET A 1 -8.36 14.32 12.11
CA MET A 1 -9.40 13.27 11.98
C MET A 1 -10.76 13.64 12.59
N LEU A 2 -11.03 13.54 13.90
CA LEU A 2 -12.40 13.74 14.45
C LEU A 2 -12.96 15.17 14.28
N SER A 3 -12.09 16.19 14.31
CA SER A 3 -12.48 17.59 14.09
C SER A 3 -13.00 17.86 12.67
N GLU A 4 -12.50 17.13 11.67
CA GLU A 4 -12.88 17.27 10.27
C GLU A 4 -14.24 16.62 9.97
N LEU A 5 -14.69 15.67 10.80
CA LEU A 5 -16.01 15.05 10.68
C LEU A 5 -17.16 16.01 11.03
N ARG A 6 -16.86 17.15 11.65
CA ARG A 6 -17.85 18.18 12.01
C ARG A 6 -18.58 18.79 10.81
N VAL A 7 -18.07 18.57 9.59
CA VAL A 7 -18.72 18.98 8.34
C VAL A 7 -19.91 18.08 7.99
N LEU A 8 -20.00 16.89 8.57
CA LEU A 8 -21.11 15.96 8.39
C LEU A 8 -22.23 16.25 9.41
N GLU A 9 -23.46 15.84 9.09
CA GLU A 9 -24.54 15.79 10.08
C GLU A 9 -24.14 14.89 11.24
N LYS A 10 -24.53 15.28 12.47
CA LYS A 10 -24.05 14.66 13.72
C LYS A 10 -24.20 13.13 13.71
N ASP A 11 -25.38 12.62 13.39
CA ASP A 11 -25.65 11.18 13.40
C ASP A 11 -24.80 10.43 12.36
N ASN A 12 -24.55 11.06 11.21
CA ASN A 12 -23.68 10.48 10.19
C ASN A 12 -22.19 10.55 10.59
N ALA A 13 -21.77 11.66 11.23
CA ALA A 13 -20.43 11.81 11.75
C ALA A 13 -20.11 10.72 12.79
N ASP A 14 -21.05 10.41 13.68
CA ASP A 14 -20.90 9.37 14.70
C ASP A 14 -20.76 7.97 14.07
N VAL A 15 -21.54 7.65 13.03
CA VAL A 15 -21.41 6.38 12.30
C VAL A 15 -20.09 6.27 11.55
N VAL A 16 -19.67 7.35 10.88
CA VAL A 16 -18.37 7.41 10.19
C VAL A 16 -17.22 7.23 11.18
N ALA A 17 -17.27 7.92 12.32
CA ALA A 17 -16.26 7.80 13.36
C ALA A 17 -16.15 6.36 13.89
N LYS A 18 -17.28 5.69 14.15
CA LYS A 18 -17.29 4.27 14.56
C LYS A 18 -16.61 3.37 13.54
N HIS A 19 -16.90 3.55 12.25
CA HIS A 19 -16.22 2.78 11.21
C HIS A 19 -14.71 3.05 11.15
N LEU A 20 -14.27 4.31 11.28
CA LEU A 20 -12.85 4.63 11.29
C LEU A 20 -12.13 4.04 12.52
N VAL A 21 -12.76 4.06 13.69
CA VAL A 21 -12.22 3.42 14.90
C VAL A 21 -12.06 1.91 14.68
N MET A 22 -13.09 1.23 14.17
CA MET A 22 -12.99 -0.20 13.87
C MET A 22 -11.91 -0.49 12.82
N ALA A 23 -11.77 0.35 11.79
CA ALA A 23 -10.71 0.21 10.81
C ALA A 23 -9.32 0.33 11.45
N SER A 24 -9.11 1.26 12.38
CA SER A 24 -7.82 1.38 13.08
C SER A 24 -7.54 0.21 14.02
N GLN A 25 -8.55 -0.31 14.73
CA GLN A 25 -8.37 -1.42 15.67
C GLN A 25 -8.00 -2.73 14.99
N TYR A 26 -8.56 -2.98 13.81
CA TYR A 26 -8.32 -4.21 13.05
C TYR A 26 -7.20 -4.09 12.03
N LEU A 27 -6.54 -2.92 11.92
CA LEU A 27 -5.58 -2.64 10.87
C LEU A 27 -4.44 -3.69 10.80
N GLU A 28 -3.95 -4.13 11.96
CA GLU A 28 -2.88 -5.14 12.07
C GLU A 28 -3.41 -6.56 12.28
N VAL A 29 -4.68 -6.72 12.66
CA VAL A 29 -5.29 -8.00 13.03
C VAL A 29 -6.01 -8.66 11.85
N ASP A 30 -6.83 -7.88 11.14
CA ASP A 30 -7.59 -8.29 9.95
C ASP A 30 -7.67 -7.07 8.99
N PRO A 31 -6.64 -6.87 8.15
CA PRO A 31 -6.56 -5.72 7.24
C PRO A 31 -7.72 -5.66 6.24
N GLU A 32 -8.17 -6.80 5.73
CA GLU A 32 -9.35 -6.90 4.86
C GLU A 32 -10.61 -6.37 5.56
N PHE A 33 -10.87 -6.80 6.79
CA PHE A 33 -12.01 -6.32 7.57
C PHE A 33 -11.89 -4.84 7.92
N ALA A 34 -10.68 -4.37 8.25
CA ALA A 34 -10.41 -2.95 8.45
C ALA A 34 -10.75 -2.12 7.20
N LEU A 35 -10.38 -2.62 6.01
CA LEU A 35 -10.71 -2.01 4.73
C LEU A 35 -12.22 -1.96 4.48
N GLU A 36 -12.98 -3.00 4.80
CA GLU A 36 -14.44 -3.00 4.68
C GLU A 36 -15.08 -1.87 5.50
N HIS A 37 -14.62 -1.71 6.75
CA HIS A 37 -15.04 -0.62 7.63
C HIS A 37 -14.66 0.75 7.05
N ALA A 38 -13.43 0.92 6.58
CA ALA A 38 -13.00 2.18 6.00
C ALA A 38 -13.77 2.54 4.72
N GLN A 39 -14.10 1.55 3.87
CA GLN A 39 -14.97 1.76 2.71
C GLN A 39 -16.41 2.10 3.11
N ALA A 40 -16.92 1.53 4.20
CA ALA A 40 -18.23 1.88 4.77
C ALA A 40 -18.27 3.33 5.27
N ALA A 41 -17.15 3.82 5.84
CA ALA A 41 -16.98 5.24 6.17
C ALA A 41 -16.96 6.10 4.90
N VAL A 42 -16.21 5.71 3.86
CA VAL A 42 -16.15 6.42 2.57
C VAL A 42 -17.52 6.59 1.92
N ARG A 43 -18.37 5.56 1.94
CA ARG A 43 -19.74 5.64 1.38
C ARG A 43 -20.59 6.74 2.04
N ARG A 44 -20.29 7.07 3.30
CA ARG A 44 -21.05 8.04 4.12
C ARG A 44 -20.38 9.41 4.26
N GLY A 45 -19.05 9.44 4.21
CA GLY A 45 -18.22 10.61 4.51
C GLY A 45 -17.16 10.90 3.45
N GLY A 46 -17.30 10.38 2.22
CA GLY A 46 -16.27 10.45 1.18
C GLY A 46 -15.90 11.85 0.68
N ARG A 47 -16.53 12.92 1.17
CA ARG A 47 -16.10 14.31 0.91
C ARG A 47 -15.16 14.86 2.00
N VAL A 48 -14.86 14.07 3.02
CA VAL A 48 -13.96 14.44 4.12
C VAL A 48 -12.58 13.81 3.88
N ALA A 49 -11.53 14.63 3.90
CA ALA A 49 -10.17 14.19 3.61
C ALA A 49 -9.66 13.12 4.59
N ALA A 50 -9.92 13.28 5.89
CA ALA A 50 -9.66 12.27 6.92
C ALA A 50 -10.30 10.89 6.62
N VAL A 51 -11.49 10.85 6.02
CA VAL A 51 -12.14 9.57 5.66
C VAL A 51 -11.41 8.90 4.50
N ARG A 52 -10.92 9.71 3.53
CA ARG A 52 -10.11 9.22 2.40
C ARG A 52 -8.76 8.68 2.87
N GLU A 53 -8.13 9.38 3.81
CA GLU A 53 -6.89 8.96 4.43
C GLU A 53 -7.02 7.63 5.16
N GLY A 54 -8.01 7.49 6.04
CA GLY A 54 -8.24 6.23 6.75
C GLY A 54 -8.48 5.04 5.80
N ALA A 55 -9.24 5.27 4.72
CA ALA A 55 -9.45 4.24 3.68
C ALA A 55 -8.20 3.94 2.86
N ALA A 56 -7.37 4.95 2.57
CA ALA A 56 -6.09 4.76 1.91
C ALA A 56 -5.14 3.89 2.74
N ILE A 57 -4.99 4.19 4.03
CA ILE A 57 -4.11 3.46 4.94
C ILE A 57 -4.61 2.01 5.10
N ALA A 58 -5.91 1.82 5.36
CA ALA A 58 -6.49 0.47 5.47
C ALA A 58 -6.30 -0.34 4.18
N ALA A 59 -6.49 0.28 3.01
CA ALA A 59 -6.27 -0.38 1.73
C ALA A 59 -4.80 -0.73 1.48
N TYR A 60 -3.87 0.13 1.92
CA TYR A 60 -2.44 -0.11 1.79
C TYR A 60 -2.00 -1.30 2.61
N VAL A 61 -2.42 -1.37 3.88
CA VAL A 61 -2.08 -2.49 4.78
C VAL A 61 -2.75 -3.79 4.32
N ALA A 62 -3.96 -3.72 3.75
CA ALA A 62 -4.62 -4.86 3.11
C ALA A 62 -4.07 -5.20 1.70
N GLU A 63 -2.94 -4.61 1.29
CA GLU A 63 -2.28 -4.83 0.00
C GLU A 63 -3.20 -4.60 -1.23
N ARG A 64 -4.28 -3.82 -1.07
CA ARG A 64 -5.17 -3.38 -2.15
C ARG A 64 -4.63 -2.09 -2.75
N PHE A 65 -3.45 -2.18 -3.38
CA PHE A 65 -2.67 -1.03 -3.84
C PHE A 65 -3.39 -0.14 -4.86
N ASP A 66 -4.27 -0.71 -5.69
CA ASP A 66 -5.10 0.05 -6.62
C ASP A 66 -6.12 0.95 -5.91
N VAL A 67 -6.75 0.42 -4.86
CA VAL A 67 -7.68 1.15 -3.99
C VAL A 67 -6.92 2.20 -3.18
N ALA A 68 -5.81 1.81 -2.55
CA ALA A 68 -4.96 2.71 -1.78
C ALA A 68 -4.49 3.90 -2.62
N LEU A 69 -3.94 3.65 -3.81
CA LEU A 69 -3.48 4.69 -4.73
C LEU A 69 -4.60 5.67 -5.12
N ARG A 70 -5.81 5.18 -5.37
CA ARG A 70 -6.96 6.03 -5.70
C ARG A 70 -7.34 6.93 -4.54
N GLU A 71 -7.44 6.39 -3.32
CA GLU A 71 -7.83 7.15 -2.14
C GLU A 71 -6.73 8.14 -1.73
N LEU A 72 -5.45 7.76 -1.78
CA LEU A 72 -4.30 8.63 -1.52
C LEU A 72 -4.26 9.84 -2.45
N ARG A 73 -4.43 9.62 -3.77
CA ARG A 73 -4.48 10.71 -4.75
C ARG A 73 -5.69 11.62 -4.52
N THR A 74 -6.81 11.06 -4.07
CA THR A 74 -8.01 11.84 -3.73
C THR A 74 -7.75 12.69 -2.49
N HIS A 75 -7.15 12.12 -1.44
CA HIS A 75 -6.72 12.84 -0.25
C HIS A 75 -5.77 13.99 -0.61
N ARG A 76 -4.68 13.71 -1.34
CA ARG A 76 -3.72 14.73 -1.80
C ARG A 76 -4.39 15.85 -2.59
N ARG A 77 -5.36 15.55 -3.46
CA ARG A 77 -6.12 16.58 -4.20
C ARG A 77 -6.98 17.45 -3.27
N MET A 78 -7.55 16.86 -2.22
CA MET A 78 -8.39 17.58 -1.26
C MET A 78 -7.58 18.48 -0.33
N THR A 79 -6.41 18.03 0.11
CA THR A 79 -5.60 18.71 1.13
C THR A 79 -4.46 19.53 0.55
N GLY A 80 -3.96 19.17 -0.63
CA GLY A 80 -2.69 19.66 -1.17
C GLY A 80 -1.46 19.11 -0.44
N SER A 81 -1.62 18.18 0.51
CA SER A 81 -0.53 17.64 1.33
C SER A 81 0.27 16.57 0.60
N HIS A 82 1.58 16.55 0.88
CA HIS A 82 2.53 15.54 0.39
C HIS A 82 2.88 14.48 1.43
N GLU A 83 2.26 14.50 2.61
CA GLU A 83 2.54 13.61 3.74
C GLU A 83 2.58 12.12 3.35
N HIS A 84 1.64 11.70 2.49
CA HIS A 84 1.52 10.31 2.05
C HIS A 84 2.15 10.02 0.68
N ILE A 85 3.06 10.87 0.20
CA ILE A 85 3.67 10.68 -1.14
C ILE A 85 4.46 9.38 -1.24
N ALA A 86 5.13 8.97 -0.17
CA ALA A 86 5.88 7.71 -0.12
C ALA A 86 4.95 6.51 -0.38
N LEU A 87 3.75 6.50 0.23
CA LEU A 87 2.75 5.44 0.01
C LEU A 87 2.22 5.44 -1.43
N ILE A 88 2.06 6.61 -2.06
CA ILE A 88 1.67 6.71 -3.47
C ILE A 88 2.74 6.06 -4.36
N VAL A 89 4.00 6.40 -4.14
CA VAL A 89 5.14 5.86 -4.91
C VAL A 89 5.25 4.34 -4.70
N ASP A 90 5.10 3.85 -3.46
CA ASP A 90 5.19 2.42 -3.18
C ASP A 90 3.99 1.64 -3.75
N CYS A 91 2.78 2.21 -3.74
CA CYS A 91 1.63 1.62 -4.45
C CYS A 91 1.90 1.52 -5.96
N GLU A 92 2.50 2.55 -6.57
CA GLU A 92 2.89 2.50 -7.99
C GLU A 92 3.93 1.40 -8.25
N ARG A 93 4.92 1.25 -7.36
CA ARG A 93 5.89 0.16 -7.39
C ARG A 93 5.22 -1.21 -7.29
N ALA A 94 4.35 -1.41 -6.30
CA ALA A 94 3.65 -2.68 -6.06
C ALA A 94 2.72 -3.08 -7.23
N LEU A 95 2.17 -2.10 -7.95
CA LEU A 95 1.41 -2.31 -9.18
C LEU A 95 2.29 -2.54 -10.43
N GLY A 96 3.61 -2.65 -10.27
CA GLY A 96 4.58 -2.84 -11.36
C GLY A 96 4.84 -1.60 -12.21
N ARG A 97 4.37 -0.42 -11.78
CA ARG A 97 4.47 0.85 -12.54
C ARG A 97 5.72 1.61 -12.13
N ILE A 98 6.89 0.97 -12.26
CA ILE A 98 8.12 1.48 -11.66
C ILE A 98 8.56 2.83 -12.24
N ASP A 99 8.40 3.04 -13.55
CA ASP A 99 8.79 4.31 -14.17
C ASP A 99 7.88 5.46 -13.70
N LYS A 100 6.59 5.17 -13.48
CA LYS A 100 5.66 6.12 -12.88
C LYS A 100 6.04 6.43 -11.43
N ALA A 101 6.40 5.41 -10.65
CA ALA A 101 6.84 5.58 -9.27
C ALA A 101 8.05 6.53 -9.17
N LEU A 102 9.05 6.35 -10.03
CA LEU A 102 10.23 7.22 -10.06
C LEU A 102 9.93 8.64 -10.58
N GLU A 103 9.02 8.77 -11.56
CA GLU A 103 8.53 10.08 -12.01
C GLU A 103 7.83 10.82 -10.87
N THR A 104 6.92 10.15 -10.15
CA THR A 104 6.21 10.70 -8.99
C THR A 104 7.19 11.08 -7.86
N ALA A 105 8.19 10.24 -7.57
CA ALA A 105 9.21 10.52 -6.56
C ALA A 105 10.14 11.68 -6.92
N SER A 106 10.26 12.02 -8.20
CA SER A 106 11.12 13.10 -8.71
C SER A 106 10.36 14.41 -8.96
N ASP A 107 9.10 14.51 -8.52
CA ASP A 107 8.29 15.71 -8.66
C ASP A 107 8.98 16.90 -7.96
N PRO A 108 9.25 18.01 -8.68
CA PRO A 108 9.90 19.20 -8.11
C PRO A 108 9.18 19.79 -6.88
N GLU A 109 7.86 19.59 -6.76
CA GLU A 109 7.08 20.04 -5.60
C GLU A 109 7.50 19.35 -4.29
N LEU A 110 8.20 18.20 -4.38
CA LEU A 110 8.66 17.42 -3.23
C LEU A 110 10.01 17.90 -2.66
N SER A 111 10.61 18.92 -3.26
CA SER A 111 11.91 19.46 -2.83
C SER A 111 11.91 20.00 -1.39
N ASP A 112 10.73 20.35 -0.86
CA ASP A 112 10.53 20.86 0.50
C ASP A 112 10.24 19.80 1.55
N LEU A 113 10.17 18.51 1.19
CA LEU A 113 9.97 17.43 2.15
C LEU A 113 11.11 17.39 3.17
N ARG A 114 10.77 17.13 4.45
CA ARG A 114 11.73 17.10 5.57
C ARG A 114 11.35 16.01 6.57
N GLY A 115 12.32 15.58 7.37
CA GLY A 115 12.06 14.65 8.48
C GLY A 115 11.49 13.32 8.00
N ALA A 116 10.41 12.85 8.63
CA ALA A 116 9.84 11.54 8.38
C ALA A 116 9.39 11.34 6.93
N GLU A 117 8.66 12.31 6.34
CA GLU A 117 8.12 12.19 4.98
C GLU A 117 9.22 11.96 3.94
N LYS A 118 10.33 12.70 4.06
CA LYS A 118 11.47 12.56 3.17
C LYS A 118 12.21 11.22 3.36
N VAL A 119 12.29 10.76 4.61
CA VAL A 119 12.91 9.47 4.95
C VAL A 119 12.10 8.32 4.38
N GLU A 120 10.77 8.33 4.55
CA GLU A 120 9.89 7.30 3.97
C GLU A 120 10.00 7.29 2.43
N LEU A 121 9.98 8.45 1.77
CA LEU A 121 10.16 8.52 0.32
C LEU A 121 11.53 7.97 -0.12
N ALA A 122 12.60 8.33 0.58
CA ALA A 122 13.95 7.82 0.30
C ALA A 122 14.05 6.30 0.46
N MET A 123 13.41 5.73 1.48
CA MET A 123 13.37 4.27 1.69
C MET A 123 12.62 3.56 0.55
N VAL A 124 11.49 4.11 0.09
CA VAL A 124 10.76 3.54 -1.06
C VAL A 124 11.58 3.62 -2.34
N VAL A 125 12.20 4.76 -2.64
CA VAL A 125 13.08 4.92 -3.82
C VAL A 125 14.27 3.96 -3.76
N ALA A 126 14.90 3.81 -2.59
CA ALA A 126 15.95 2.83 -2.39
C ALA A 126 15.45 1.39 -2.64
N GLY A 127 14.25 1.05 -2.16
CA GLY A 127 13.59 -0.22 -2.44
C GLY A 127 13.39 -0.48 -3.93
N ILE A 128 12.92 0.52 -4.69
CA ILE A 128 12.76 0.42 -6.14
C ILE A 128 14.08 0.09 -6.85
N HIS A 129 15.18 0.75 -6.47
CA HIS A 129 16.50 0.49 -7.05
C HIS A 129 17.07 -0.86 -6.61
N ARG A 130 16.84 -1.25 -5.35
CA ARG A 130 17.21 -2.56 -4.80
C ARG A 130 16.53 -3.69 -5.55
N ASP A 131 15.23 -3.60 -5.83
CA ASP A 131 14.48 -4.61 -6.62
C ASP A 131 15.04 -4.78 -8.04
N ARG A 132 15.60 -3.72 -8.62
CA ARG A 132 16.27 -3.74 -9.93
C ARG A 132 17.72 -4.26 -9.87
N GLY A 133 18.23 -4.58 -8.68
CA GLY A 133 19.62 -4.99 -8.44
C GLY A 133 20.64 -3.84 -8.49
N ASP A 134 20.19 -2.59 -8.60
CA ASP A 134 21.06 -1.40 -8.59
C ASP A 134 21.31 -0.93 -7.16
N LEU A 135 22.08 -1.74 -6.41
CA LEU A 135 22.39 -1.49 -5.00
C LEU A 135 23.15 -0.19 -4.80
N ALA A 136 23.97 0.23 -5.77
CA ALA A 136 24.73 1.48 -5.70
C ALA A 136 23.79 2.70 -5.69
N THR A 137 22.79 2.72 -6.57
CA THR A 137 21.81 3.81 -6.58
C THR A 137 20.87 3.73 -5.38
N ALA A 138 20.48 2.52 -4.95
CA ALA A 138 19.72 2.34 -3.72
C ALA A 138 20.44 2.93 -2.50
N LYS A 139 21.76 2.72 -2.39
CA LYS A 139 22.58 3.23 -1.28
C LYS A 139 22.58 4.75 -1.30
N LYS A 140 22.82 5.33 -2.46
CA LYS A 140 22.81 6.79 -2.66
C LYS A 140 21.45 7.41 -2.31
N ALA A 141 20.35 6.72 -2.59
CA ALA A 141 19.01 7.20 -2.24
C ALA A 141 18.79 7.31 -0.71
N LEU A 142 19.41 6.43 0.08
CA LEU A 142 19.34 6.46 1.55
C LEU A 142 20.33 7.45 2.19
N GLU A 143 21.36 7.90 1.48
CA GLU A 143 22.36 8.87 1.96
C GLU A 143 21.84 10.31 2.00
N ILE A 144 20.66 10.50 2.61
CA ILE A 144 20.05 11.81 2.85
C ILE A 144 20.58 12.44 4.16
N PRO A 145 20.47 13.78 4.33
CA PRO A 145 20.89 14.46 5.58
C PRO A 145 20.28 13.90 6.87
N GLU A 146 19.10 13.29 6.77
CA GLU A 146 18.39 12.64 7.86
C GLU A 146 19.05 11.34 8.34
N LEU A 147 19.91 10.70 7.53
CA LEU A 147 20.75 9.56 7.90
C LEU A 147 21.91 10.02 8.80
N ASN A 148 21.58 10.36 10.05
CA ASN A 148 22.52 10.96 10.99
C ASN A 148 22.70 10.11 12.25
N ARG A 149 23.90 9.56 12.43
CA ARG A 149 24.27 8.69 13.56
C ARG A 149 24.13 9.33 14.95
N GLN A 150 24.06 10.66 15.04
CA GLN A 150 24.08 11.40 16.32
C GLN A 150 22.68 11.73 16.85
N LYS A 151 21.63 11.53 16.06
CA LYS A 151 20.26 11.90 16.42
C LYS A 151 19.35 10.69 16.26
N ALA A 152 18.46 10.49 17.23
CA ALA A 152 17.40 9.50 17.15
C ALA A 152 16.06 10.25 17.02
N PHE A 153 15.50 10.23 15.82
CA PHE A 153 14.13 10.63 15.56
C PHE A 153 13.26 9.38 15.38
N SER A 154 11.93 9.54 15.38
CA SER A 154 10.98 8.42 15.23
C SER A 154 11.24 7.55 14.00
N TYR A 155 11.78 8.12 12.91
CA TYR A 155 12.12 7.40 11.68
C TYR A 155 13.53 6.77 11.69
N SER A 156 14.40 7.17 12.63
CA SER A 156 15.82 6.81 12.60
C SER A 156 16.08 5.30 12.71
N PRO A 157 15.39 4.54 13.59
CA PRO A 157 15.54 3.09 13.63
C PRO A 157 15.34 2.41 12.27
N ARG A 158 14.20 2.67 11.63
CA ARG A 158 13.83 2.07 10.34
C ARG A 158 14.84 2.45 9.24
N LEU A 159 15.25 3.72 9.19
CA LEU A 159 16.26 4.18 8.23
C LEU A 159 17.63 3.52 8.45
N PHE A 160 18.06 3.37 9.70
CA PHE A 160 19.35 2.72 10.02
C PHE A 160 19.33 1.23 9.69
N SER A 161 18.22 0.54 9.98
CA SER A 161 18.03 -0.87 9.60
C SER A 161 18.04 -1.03 8.08
N ALA A 162 17.26 -0.24 7.34
CA ALA A 162 17.22 -0.31 5.87
C ALA A 162 18.61 -0.05 5.24
N TYR A 163 19.38 0.89 5.80
CA TYR A 163 20.74 1.16 5.34
C TYR A 163 21.71 0.02 5.69
N ALA A 164 21.57 -0.58 6.87
CA ALA A 164 22.37 -1.73 7.28
C ALA A 164 22.14 -2.95 6.38
N ASP A 165 20.88 -3.29 6.10
CA ASP A 165 20.50 -4.41 5.24
C ASP A 165 21.08 -4.26 3.83
N LEU A 166 21.04 -3.04 3.30
CA LEU A 166 21.58 -2.75 1.98
C LEU A 166 23.11 -2.86 1.94
N LEU A 167 23.80 -2.38 2.97
CA LEU A 167 25.26 -2.53 3.09
C LEU A 167 25.66 -4.01 3.20
N GLU A 168 24.87 -4.81 3.92
CA GLU A 168 25.10 -6.25 4.03
C GLU A 168 24.98 -6.94 2.68
N GLU A 169 23.95 -6.62 1.90
CA GLU A 169 23.77 -7.14 0.54
C GLU A 169 24.91 -6.74 -0.41
N MET A 170 25.50 -5.55 -0.22
CA MET A 170 26.69 -5.10 -0.95
C MET A 170 27.99 -5.74 -0.45
N GLY A 171 27.97 -6.51 0.63
CA GLY A 171 29.15 -7.14 1.24
C GLY A 171 29.95 -6.24 2.19
N GLU A 172 29.47 -5.03 2.50
CA GLU A 172 30.07 -4.07 3.44
C GLU A 172 29.76 -4.43 4.92
N THR A 173 30.01 -5.69 5.28
CA THR A 173 29.57 -6.33 6.53
C THR A 173 29.94 -5.59 7.82
N LYS A 174 31.12 -4.96 7.88
CA LYS A 174 31.55 -4.20 9.07
C LYS A 174 30.69 -2.96 9.32
N ASP A 175 30.39 -2.24 8.24
CA ASP A 175 29.59 -1.03 8.32
C ASP A 175 28.11 -1.37 8.52
N ALA A 176 27.62 -2.41 7.84
CA ALA A 176 26.28 -2.96 8.07
C ALA A 176 26.06 -3.26 9.56
N ALA A 177 26.96 -4.02 10.20
CA ALA A 177 26.87 -4.33 11.62
C ALA A 177 26.94 -3.08 12.53
N SER A 178 27.64 -2.02 12.11
CA SER A 178 27.69 -0.75 12.83
C SER A 178 26.34 -0.02 12.79
N TRP A 179 25.70 0.02 11.63
CA TRP A 179 24.39 0.64 11.44
C TRP A 179 23.26 -0.16 12.09
N ALA A 180 23.29 -1.49 12.00
CA ALA A 180 22.32 -2.35 12.70
C ALA A 180 22.35 -2.13 14.22
N ARG A 181 23.55 -1.97 14.81
CA ARG A 181 23.67 -1.61 16.23
C ARG A 181 23.08 -0.22 16.52
N LEU A 182 23.26 0.75 15.63
CA LEU A 182 22.67 2.08 15.80
C LEU A 182 21.15 2.06 15.72
N ALA A 183 20.57 1.20 14.87
CA ALA A 183 19.12 1.02 14.81
C ALA A 183 18.59 0.57 16.18
N VAL A 184 19.16 -0.48 16.77
CA VAL A 184 18.77 -0.98 18.10
C VAL A 184 18.97 0.08 19.19
N VAL A 185 20.07 0.84 19.16
CA VAL A 185 20.31 1.94 20.10
C VAL A 185 19.27 3.05 19.96
N ALA A 186 18.87 3.38 18.72
CA ALA A 186 17.84 4.36 18.46
C ALA A 186 16.46 3.89 18.94
N GLU A 187 16.11 2.61 18.74
CA GLU A 187 14.87 2.01 19.29
C GLU A 187 14.85 2.10 20.81
N ALA A 188 15.95 1.71 21.47
CA ALA A 188 16.07 1.78 22.92
C ALA A 188 15.93 3.22 23.45
N ALA A 189 16.53 4.19 22.76
CA ALA A 189 16.45 5.60 23.14
C ALA A 189 15.03 6.19 22.98
N LEU A 190 14.23 5.63 22.07
CA LEU A 190 12.87 6.07 21.79
C LEU A 190 11.79 5.23 22.51
N GLY A 191 12.18 4.15 23.20
CA GLY A 191 11.24 3.21 23.80
C GLY A 191 10.37 2.50 22.76
N GLN A 192 10.95 2.15 21.61
CA GLN A 192 10.24 1.50 20.50
C GLN A 192 10.62 0.02 20.37
N GLY A 193 9.79 -0.75 19.68
CA GLY A 193 10.06 -2.16 19.38
C GLY A 193 10.13 -2.99 20.66
N GLN A 194 11.24 -3.71 20.86
CA GLN A 194 11.42 -4.55 22.06
C GLN A 194 11.56 -3.76 23.38
N PHE A 195 11.68 -2.43 23.30
CA PHE A 195 11.79 -1.54 24.44
C PHE A 195 10.51 -0.75 24.72
N GLU A 196 9.43 -1.04 23.98
CA GLU A 196 8.12 -0.46 24.22
C GLU A 196 7.51 -1.03 25.51
N ASP A 197 7.00 -0.15 26.37
CA ASP A 197 6.38 -0.56 27.62
C ASP A 197 5.08 -1.34 27.31
N PRO A 198 4.85 -2.51 27.94
CA PRO A 198 3.66 -3.29 27.68
C PRO A 198 2.41 -2.50 28.06
N GLU A 199 1.46 -2.42 27.14
CA GLU A 199 0.17 -1.77 27.37
C GLU A 199 -0.68 -2.65 28.30
N ILE A 200 -0.72 -2.30 29.59
CA ILE A 200 -1.50 -3.01 30.60
C ILE A 200 -2.93 -2.48 30.55
N TYR A 201 -3.84 -3.26 29.98
CA TYR A 201 -5.27 -2.99 30.06
C TYR A 201 -5.79 -3.46 31.42
N GLU A 202 -6.22 -2.52 32.28
CA GLU A 202 -7.06 -2.85 33.42
C GLU A 202 -8.43 -3.28 32.88
N ILE A 203 -8.64 -4.59 32.79
CA ILE A 203 -9.96 -5.16 32.55
C ILE A 203 -10.74 -4.94 33.84
N ASP A 204 -11.58 -3.89 33.86
CA ASP A 204 -12.67 -3.80 34.82
C ASP A 204 -13.61 -4.97 34.56
N VAL A 205 -13.34 -6.09 35.25
CA VAL A 205 -14.27 -7.22 35.33
C VAL A 205 -15.52 -6.64 36.00
N LEU A 206 -16.53 -6.32 35.19
CA LEU A 206 -17.85 -6.04 35.74
C LEU A 206 -18.20 -7.26 36.62
N PRO A 207 -18.59 -7.05 37.89
CA PRO A 207 -18.96 -8.14 38.75
C PRO A 207 -20.03 -8.95 38.03
N ASP A 208 -19.79 -10.26 37.91
CA ASP A 208 -20.73 -11.23 37.36
C ASP A 208 -22.14 -10.85 37.81
N GLU A 209 -23.00 -10.43 36.88
CA GLU A 209 -24.42 -10.35 37.20
C GLU A 209 -24.81 -11.77 37.59
N GLU A 210 -25.20 -11.92 38.87
CA GLU A 210 -25.50 -13.17 39.53
C GLU A 210 -26.26 -14.11 38.58
N SER A 211 -25.76 -15.35 38.47
CA SER A 211 -26.45 -16.46 37.85
C SER A 211 -27.93 -16.42 38.26
N VAL A 212 -28.80 -16.14 37.30
CA VAL A 212 -30.24 -16.21 37.50
C VAL A 212 -30.57 -17.67 37.84
N ASP A 213 -30.85 -17.91 39.12
CA ASP A 213 -31.28 -19.17 39.69
C ASP A 213 -32.57 -19.61 38.99
N THR A 214 -32.44 -20.47 37.98
CA THR A 214 -33.57 -21.12 37.30
C THR A 214 -33.87 -22.44 38.01
N ALA A 215 -34.29 -22.34 39.26
CA ALA A 215 -34.89 -23.46 39.97
C ALA A 215 -36.42 -23.43 39.79
N THR A 216 -36.94 -24.18 38.81
CA THR A 216 -38.16 -25.01 38.96
C THR A 216 -38.44 -25.83 37.70
N GLY A 217 -38.44 -27.15 37.83
CA GLY A 217 -39.07 -28.06 36.87
C GLY A 217 -38.28 -29.33 36.60
N GLU A 218 -38.30 -30.28 37.54
CA GLU A 218 -37.94 -31.67 37.29
C GLU A 218 -38.73 -32.23 36.10
N GLN A 219 -38.06 -32.58 34.99
CA GLN A 219 -38.42 -33.73 34.16
C GLN A 219 -37.13 -34.31 33.58
N GLY A 220 -36.69 -35.43 34.17
CA GLY A 220 -35.63 -36.25 33.61
C GLY A 220 -36.07 -36.87 32.29
N VAL A 221 -35.18 -36.80 31.29
CA VAL A 221 -35.25 -37.64 30.10
C VAL A 221 -33.86 -38.21 29.85
N ASP A 222 -33.75 -39.51 30.11
CA ASP A 222 -32.60 -40.35 29.83
C ASP A 222 -32.26 -40.32 28.33
N LEU A 223 -30.96 -40.13 28.06
CA LEU A 223 -30.37 -40.38 26.75
C LEU A 223 -29.97 -41.86 26.71
N ASP A 224 -30.78 -42.68 26.05
CA ASP A 224 -30.32 -43.77 25.17
C ASP A 224 -31.52 -44.57 24.59
N GLU A 225 -31.31 -45.09 23.38
CA GLU A 225 -32.12 -46.05 22.62
C GLU A 225 -33.26 -45.56 21.67
N ALA A 226 -32.91 -45.61 20.37
CA ALA A 226 -33.57 -46.39 19.33
C ALA A 226 -34.19 -45.63 18.14
N MET A 227 -33.61 -45.94 16.98
CA MET A 227 -34.06 -45.66 15.61
C MET A 227 -35.43 -46.28 15.27
N ILE A 228 -35.93 -45.90 14.07
CA ILE A 228 -37.03 -46.45 13.25
C ILE A 228 -38.32 -45.66 13.48
N GLU A 229 -38.78 -44.76 12.61
CA GLU A 229 -39.38 -44.99 11.28
C GLU A 229 -39.69 -43.57 10.73
N GLN A 230 -39.25 -43.13 9.54
CA GLN A 230 -40.11 -43.11 8.36
C GLN A 230 -39.26 -42.68 7.16
N ARG A 231 -39.00 -43.66 6.29
CA ARG A 231 -38.32 -43.50 5.02
C ARG A 231 -39.26 -44.00 3.93
N GLN A 232 -40.12 -43.13 3.39
CA GLN A 232 -40.88 -43.34 2.15
C GLN A 232 -41.23 -41.94 1.61
N THR A 233 -41.08 -41.53 0.36
CA THR A 233 -40.59 -42.12 -0.90
C THR A 233 -40.55 -40.95 -1.88
N ARG A 234 -39.45 -40.72 -2.60
CA ARG A 234 -39.49 -39.98 -3.87
C ARG A 234 -38.45 -40.60 -4.81
N GLU A 235 -38.94 -41.37 -5.76
CA GLU A 235 -38.15 -41.96 -6.85
C GLU A 235 -37.57 -40.87 -7.77
N PRO A 236 -36.37 -41.07 -8.33
CA PRO A 236 -35.85 -40.29 -9.44
C PRO A 236 -36.15 -41.00 -10.78
N GLN A 237 -36.63 -40.23 -11.76
CA GLN A 237 -36.74 -40.67 -13.17
C GLN A 237 -35.41 -40.39 -13.90
N PRO A 238 -34.93 -41.30 -14.78
CA PRO A 238 -33.73 -41.08 -15.60
C PRO A 238 -34.10 -40.60 -17.01
N THR A 239 -33.33 -39.65 -17.55
CA THR A 239 -33.16 -39.51 -19.01
C THR A 239 -31.76 -39.00 -19.31
N ASP A 240 -30.93 -39.88 -19.89
CA ASP A 240 -29.84 -39.50 -20.80
C ASP A 240 -30.45 -38.79 -22.03
N ASP A 241 -29.90 -37.64 -22.42
CA ASP A 241 -29.44 -37.45 -23.79
C ASP A 241 -28.44 -36.28 -23.89
N LEU A 242 -27.48 -36.48 -24.77
CA LEU A 242 -26.29 -35.68 -25.02
C LEU A 242 -26.61 -34.49 -25.93
N SER A 243 -25.95 -33.35 -25.71
CA SER A 243 -25.44 -32.54 -26.82
C SER A 243 -24.36 -31.57 -26.36
N GLU A 244 -23.19 -31.77 -26.95
CA GLU A 244 -22.03 -30.87 -26.99
C GLU A 244 -22.38 -29.50 -27.57
N THR A 245 -21.74 -28.46 -27.05
CA THR A 245 -21.25 -27.23 -27.72
C THR A 245 -20.91 -26.20 -26.64
N GLU A 246 -19.97 -25.28 -26.74
CA GLU A 246 -18.68 -25.15 -27.43
C GLU A 246 -18.08 -23.86 -26.80
N HIS A 247 -16.76 -23.72 -26.87
CA HIS A 247 -16.04 -22.56 -26.36
C HIS A 247 -16.48 -21.25 -27.04
N GLU A 248 -16.87 -20.23 -26.27
CA GLU A 248 -16.85 -18.85 -26.78
C GLU A 248 -15.44 -18.28 -26.64
N GLU A 249 -14.67 -18.47 -27.69
CA GLU A 249 -13.42 -17.80 -27.98
C GLU A 249 -13.71 -16.37 -28.46
N PHE A 250 -13.21 -15.38 -27.73
CA PHE A 250 -13.36 -13.97 -28.05
C PHE A 250 -12.39 -13.59 -29.19
N THR A 251 -12.91 -13.50 -30.42
CA THR A 251 -12.13 -13.02 -31.59
C THR A 251 -12.09 -11.49 -31.65
N PRO A 252 -10.92 -10.86 -31.85
CA PRO A 252 -10.84 -9.46 -32.24
C PRO A 252 -11.11 -9.31 -33.75
N SER A 253 -12.02 -8.40 -34.10
CA SER A 253 -12.35 -8.04 -35.49
C SER A 253 -11.34 -7.02 -36.04
N GLU A 254 -10.46 -7.44 -36.94
CA GLU A 254 -9.82 -6.58 -37.94
C GLU A 254 -10.73 -6.42 -39.16
N SER A 255 -10.94 -5.16 -39.59
CA SER A 255 -11.44 -4.81 -40.91
C SER A 255 -10.40 -3.93 -41.61
N ALA A 256 -9.55 -4.55 -42.41
CA ALA A 256 -8.89 -3.99 -43.59
C ALA A 256 -9.93 -3.96 -44.75
N VAL A 257 -9.91 -3.18 -45.84
CA VAL A 257 -9.05 -2.17 -46.48
C VAL A 257 -9.84 -1.63 -47.70
N ALA A 258 -9.38 -0.50 -48.26
CA ALA A 258 -9.39 -0.08 -49.68
C ALA A 258 -9.87 1.38 -49.84
N ASP A 259 -9.35 2.22 -50.74
CA ASP A 259 -8.21 2.25 -51.66
C ASP A 259 -8.30 3.66 -52.31
N GLY A 260 -7.21 4.24 -52.79
CA GLY A 260 -7.29 5.59 -53.36
C GLY A 260 -5.97 6.29 -53.67
N VAL A 261 -5.16 5.63 -54.49
CA VAL A 261 -3.90 6.09 -55.10
C VAL A 261 -4.09 7.34 -55.98
N ALA A 262 -3.15 8.30 -55.91
CA ALA A 262 -2.80 9.16 -57.04
C ALA A 262 -1.35 9.65 -56.92
N SER A 263 -0.48 9.05 -57.72
CA SER A 263 0.88 9.49 -58.06
C SER A 263 0.85 10.71 -58.99
N VAL A 264 1.94 11.50 -59.02
CA VAL A 264 2.82 11.80 -60.18
C VAL A 264 3.75 12.99 -59.83
N GLU A 265 5.07 12.70 -59.82
CA GLU A 265 6.25 13.39 -60.45
C GLU A 265 6.29 14.95 -60.48
N ASP A 266 7.41 15.67 -60.35
CA ASP A 266 8.81 15.38 -60.68
C ASP A 266 9.78 16.49 -60.17
N GLU A 267 11.06 16.12 -60.03
CA GLU A 267 12.32 16.88 -60.28
C GLU A 267 12.56 18.30 -59.69
N THR A 268 13.67 18.65 -59.03
CA THR A 268 15.10 18.45 -59.38
C THR A 268 16.01 18.98 -58.25
N GLY A 269 17.21 18.39 -58.09
CA GLY A 269 18.43 19.20 -58.11
C GLY A 269 19.18 19.53 -56.80
N LYS A 270 20.16 18.66 -56.49
CA LYS A 270 21.61 18.97 -56.46
C LYS A 270 22.33 18.78 -55.11
N ASP A 271 23.37 17.98 -55.24
CA ASP A 271 24.32 17.38 -54.31
C ASP A 271 25.45 18.33 -53.82
N PRO A 272 26.38 17.86 -52.95
CA PRO A 272 26.93 18.61 -51.81
C PRO A 272 28.36 19.11 -52.01
N GLU A 273 28.84 19.96 -51.09
CA GLU A 273 30.26 20.20 -50.86
C GLU A 273 30.58 20.27 -49.36
N SER A 274 31.79 19.82 -49.06
CA SER A 274 32.33 19.32 -47.80
C SER A 274 33.43 20.22 -47.22
N GLU A 275 33.42 20.37 -45.89
CA GLU A 275 34.56 20.57 -44.96
C GLU A 275 35.42 21.85 -45.03
N PRO A 276 36.19 22.26 -43.97
CA PRO A 276 36.74 21.43 -42.89
C PRO A 276 36.75 21.98 -41.43
N ILE A 277 37.13 21.03 -40.58
CA ILE A 277 37.49 21.03 -39.15
C ILE A 277 38.70 21.93 -38.84
N GLN A 278 38.71 22.60 -37.68
CA GLN A 278 39.92 23.17 -37.06
C GLN A 278 40.21 22.49 -35.70
N GLU A 279 41.43 21.97 -35.58
CA GLU A 279 42.05 21.40 -34.38
C GLU A 279 42.56 22.49 -33.40
N PRO A 280 42.91 22.13 -32.14
CA PRO A 280 43.20 23.07 -31.05
C PRO A 280 44.68 23.46 -30.95
N GLU A 281 44.96 24.68 -30.49
CA GLU A 281 46.31 25.13 -30.14
C GLU A 281 46.78 24.61 -28.77
N ARG A 282 48.08 24.31 -28.71
CA ARG A 282 48.82 23.67 -27.63
C ARG A 282 49.29 24.64 -26.53
N LYS A 283 49.69 24.03 -25.42
CA LYS A 283 50.41 24.57 -24.27
C LYS A 283 51.92 24.80 -24.51
N ASP A 284 52.45 25.69 -23.67
CA ASP A 284 53.81 25.82 -23.10
C ASP A 284 54.97 26.33 -24.00
N ASP A 285 55.42 27.55 -23.68
CA ASP A 285 56.82 27.91 -23.32
C ASP A 285 56.82 29.19 -22.45
#